data_AF-S4RD14-F1
#
_entry.id   AF-S4RD14-F1
#
_cell.length_a   1.000
_cell.length_b   1.000
_cell.length_c   1.000
_cell.angle_alpha   90.00
_cell.angle_beta   90.00
_cell.angle_gamma   90.00
#
_symmetry.space_group_name_H-M   'P 1'
#
loop_
_entity.id
_entity.type
_entity.pdbx_description
1 polymer ?
#
loop_
_entity_poly.entity_id
_entity_poly.type
_entity_poly.pdbx_seq_one_letter_code
_entity_poly.pdbx_strand_id
1 'polypeptide(L)'
;PGERLRVRLSPFGRSMVLMLRRDARFLAKGFSIEARDPASVGGSPQKLCFYSGFVHGQRNSAVTLNMCNGLLGFIRFGEEQLFIEPLAGAAAPASLGLPHLVSRRSGLHVKSSHDPQEVHYLPQQLCKLIKACEKAERGARQEEGPRGRRNAIRPPAREYAVETLVVAARDVVEEHGTEGSTKLLLTGRNIVYNIFQHSSLAIPIHVRLARLVLLHEHPVKYTEPNSSNRNLSVFGRCENRDQAGRYLSWYRLVGQGDDNHYLTSVKIIVSRTDFCVHTDEPCDTVGIAFLGGMCSDLRKCVIAEENGLGLAFTIAHELGHNMGMGHDDDDGGGGGGNSACGLGPSIMAGEWVRGSNSSELSWSPCSRLELQQFLRS
;
A
#
# COMPACT_ATOMS: atom_id res chain seq x y z
N PRO A 1 13.33 7.13 26.44
CA PRO A 1 12.42 6.08 26.97
C PRO A 1 10.96 6.38 26.56
N GLY A 2 10.49 5.76 25.48
CA GLY A 2 9.14 6.02 24.94
C GLY A 2 8.05 5.35 25.76
N GLU A 3 6.90 6.03 25.87
CA GLU A 3 5.68 5.56 26.53
C GLU A 3 5.31 4.14 26.07
N ARG A 4 5.21 3.21 27.02
CA ARG A 4 4.79 1.83 26.78
C ARG A 4 3.35 1.69 27.26
N LEU A 5 2.46 1.32 26.36
CA LEU A 5 1.04 1.13 26.66
C LEU A 5 0.71 -0.37 26.65
N ARG A 6 -0.13 -0.79 27.58
CA ARG A 6 -0.70 -2.14 27.60
C ARG A 6 -2.20 -2.04 27.39
N VAL A 7 -2.70 -2.66 26.34
CA VAL A 7 -4.13 -2.70 26.02
C VAL A 7 -4.61 -4.13 26.12
N ARG A 8 -5.66 -4.39 26.89
CA ARG A 8 -6.29 -5.71 26.95
C ARG A 8 -7.52 -5.72 26.06
N LEU A 9 -7.60 -6.69 25.16
CA LEU A 9 -8.76 -6.93 24.30
C LEU A 9 -9.26 -8.36 24.54
N SER A 10 -10.56 -8.58 24.33
CA SER A 10 -11.15 -9.93 24.43
C SER A 10 -12.02 -10.24 23.21
N PRO A 11 -11.50 -10.17 21.97
CA PRO A 11 -12.28 -10.45 20.78
C PRO A 11 -12.64 -11.94 20.72
N PHE A 12 -13.85 -12.26 20.26
CA PHE A 12 -14.34 -13.63 20.09
C PHE A 12 -14.17 -14.52 21.34
N GLY A 13 -14.31 -13.93 22.54
CA GLY A 13 -14.16 -14.64 23.82
C GLY A 13 -12.72 -14.98 24.22
N ARG A 14 -11.70 -14.59 23.43
CA ARG A 14 -10.28 -14.87 23.73
C ARG A 14 -9.58 -13.61 24.20
N SER A 15 -9.08 -13.60 25.43
CA SER A 15 -8.37 -12.45 25.97
C SER A 15 -6.93 -12.38 25.47
N MET A 16 -6.50 -11.21 25.06
CA MET A 16 -5.13 -10.91 24.61
C MET A 16 -4.65 -9.58 25.18
N VAL A 17 -3.34 -9.47 25.38
CA VAL A 17 -2.70 -8.23 25.87
C VAL A 17 -1.75 -7.72 24.80
N LEU A 18 -2.02 -6.51 24.31
CA LEU A 18 -1.19 -5.82 23.33
C LEU A 18 -0.11 -5.02 24.07
N MET A 19 1.13 -5.21 23.64
CA MET A 19 2.30 -4.48 24.13
C MET A 19 2.66 -3.42 23.11
N LEU A 20 2.31 -2.16 23.38
CA LEU A 20 2.35 -1.07 22.42
C LEU A 20 3.40 -0.02 22.78
N ARG A 21 3.93 0.63 21.74
CA ARG A 21 4.74 1.85 21.84
C ARG A 21 4.28 2.84 20.81
N ARG A 22 4.35 4.12 21.15
CA ARG A 22 4.08 5.19 20.20
C ARG A 22 5.02 5.05 19.00
N ASP A 23 4.47 5.07 17.79
CA ASP A 23 5.22 4.89 16.55
C ASP A 23 4.92 6.04 15.58
N ALA A 24 5.96 6.80 15.26
CA ALA A 24 5.92 7.86 14.25
C ALA A 24 6.96 7.63 13.15
N ARG A 25 7.61 6.45 13.12
CA ARG A 25 8.71 6.15 12.18
C ARG A 25 8.24 6.08 10.73
N PHE A 26 6.94 5.89 10.53
CA PHE A 26 6.28 5.93 9.23
C PHE A 26 6.06 7.36 8.69
N LEU A 27 6.33 8.41 9.47
CA LEU A 27 6.24 9.80 9.03
C LEU A 27 7.64 10.32 8.69
N ALA A 28 7.76 11.04 7.58
CA ALA A 28 9.01 11.71 7.21
C ALA A 28 9.21 12.97 8.06
N LYS A 29 10.44 13.49 8.06
CA LYS A 29 10.73 14.78 8.68
C LYS A 29 9.99 15.87 7.90
N GLY A 30 9.26 16.73 8.61
CA GLY A 30 8.46 17.78 7.95
C GLY A 30 7.16 17.28 7.33
N PHE A 31 6.67 16.10 7.73
CA PHE A 31 5.38 15.58 7.29
C PHE A 31 4.27 16.65 7.37
N SER A 32 3.53 16.81 6.27
CA SER A 32 2.44 17.78 6.15
C SER A 32 1.17 17.16 5.59
N ILE A 33 0.02 17.70 6.01
CA ILE A 33 -1.29 17.39 5.43
C ILE A 33 -1.79 18.64 4.71
N GLU A 34 -2.23 18.47 3.47
CA GLU A 34 -2.77 19.52 2.62
C GLU A 34 -4.20 19.14 2.22
N ALA A 35 -5.18 19.95 2.61
CA ALA A 35 -6.54 19.86 2.10
C ALA A 35 -6.68 20.93 1.02
N ARG A 36 -7.02 20.53 -0.21
CA ARG A 36 -7.14 21.46 -1.33
C ARG A 36 -8.59 21.87 -1.51
N ASP A 37 -8.94 22.86 -0.72
CA ASP A 37 -10.15 23.66 -0.75
C ASP A 37 -9.71 25.14 -0.81
N PRO A 38 -10.34 26.03 -1.61
CA PRO A 38 -10.01 27.46 -1.61
C PRO A 38 -9.98 28.13 -0.21
N ALA A 39 -10.57 27.52 0.82
CA ALA A 39 -10.77 28.11 2.13
C ALA A 39 -10.00 27.51 3.32
N SER A 40 -9.21 26.43 3.18
CA SER A 40 -8.58 25.78 4.35
C SER A 40 -7.05 25.76 4.35
N VAL A 41 -6.48 26.43 5.36
CA VAL A 41 -5.04 26.47 5.66
C VAL A 41 -4.67 25.31 6.59
N GLY A 42 -3.64 24.56 6.20
CA GLY A 42 -2.74 23.72 6.99
C GLY A 42 -3.25 23.17 8.34
N GLY A 43 -3.54 21.86 8.37
CA GLY A 43 -3.73 21.14 9.64
C GLY A 43 -2.42 20.97 10.41
N SER A 44 -2.45 21.24 11.73
CA SER A 44 -1.31 21.00 12.63
C SER A 44 -0.91 19.51 12.64
N PRO A 45 0.36 19.17 12.93
CA PRO A 45 0.75 17.78 13.16
C PRO A 45 -0.09 17.21 14.31
N GLN A 46 -0.97 16.25 13.99
CA GLN A 46 -1.83 15.58 14.96
C GLN A 46 -1.00 15.08 16.14
N LYS A 47 -1.51 15.19 17.37
CA LYS A 47 -0.90 14.52 18.53
C LYS A 47 -0.66 13.06 18.14
N LEU A 48 0.60 12.64 18.11
CA LEU A 48 1.00 11.30 17.67
C LEU A 48 0.32 10.23 18.55
N CYS A 49 -0.76 9.66 18.03
CA CYS A 49 -1.61 8.64 18.66
C CYS A 49 -1.50 7.29 17.94
N PHE A 50 -0.45 7.14 17.13
CA PHE A 50 -0.14 5.93 16.40
C PHE A 50 0.77 5.06 17.26
N TYR A 51 0.46 3.77 17.30
CA TYR A 51 1.14 2.80 18.12
C TYR A 51 1.44 1.55 17.31
N SER A 52 2.61 0.98 17.53
CA SER A 52 2.99 -0.32 16.99
C SER A 52 3.55 -1.21 18.09
N GLY A 53 3.41 -2.51 17.91
CA GLY A 53 3.71 -3.46 18.97
C GLY A 53 3.45 -4.91 18.59
N PHE A 54 3.23 -5.73 19.61
CA PHE A 54 3.04 -7.16 19.48
C PHE A 54 2.04 -7.67 20.52
N VAL A 55 1.53 -8.88 20.32
CA VAL A 55 0.66 -9.56 21.28
C VAL A 55 1.54 -10.30 22.29
N HIS A 56 1.33 -10.05 23.59
CA HIS A 56 2.11 -10.66 24.65
C HIS A 56 2.01 -12.20 24.59
N GLY A 57 3.15 -12.88 24.69
CA GLY A 57 3.23 -14.33 24.63
C GLY A 57 3.11 -14.93 23.22
N GLN A 58 2.87 -14.12 22.18
CA GLN A 58 2.74 -14.59 20.79
C GLN A 58 3.98 -14.20 19.98
N ARG A 59 4.74 -15.20 19.51
CA ARG A 59 5.87 -15.00 18.59
C ARG A 59 5.36 -14.54 17.23
N ASN A 60 6.18 -13.77 16.52
CA ASN A 60 5.87 -13.25 15.18
C ASN A 60 4.53 -12.49 15.09
N SER A 61 4.06 -11.91 16.19
CA SER A 61 2.85 -11.09 16.22
C SER A 61 3.17 -9.63 15.93
N ALA A 62 2.21 -8.93 15.32
CA ALA A 62 2.34 -7.52 15.00
C ALA A 62 1.01 -6.81 15.29
N VAL A 63 1.10 -5.63 15.89
CA VAL A 63 -0.04 -4.77 16.21
C VAL A 63 0.25 -3.38 15.69
N THR A 64 -0.70 -2.79 14.98
CA THR A 64 -0.65 -1.40 14.53
C THR A 64 -1.98 -0.74 14.84
N LEU A 65 -1.98 0.32 15.64
CA LEU A 65 -3.20 1.00 16.09
C LEU A 65 -3.06 2.51 15.99
N ASN A 66 -4.12 3.14 15.53
CA ASN A 66 -4.42 4.55 15.73
C ASN A 66 -5.41 4.64 16.89
N MET A 67 -5.08 5.44 17.90
CA MET A 67 -5.87 5.62 19.11
C MET A 67 -6.37 7.07 19.28
N CYS A 68 -6.31 7.90 18.23
CA CYS A 68 -6.74 9.30 18.32
C CYS A 68 -8.22 9.42 18.69
N ASN A 69 -9.08 8.63 18.04
CA ASN A 69 -10.54 8.67 18.18
C ASN A 69 -11.07 7.23 18.20
N GLY A 70 -10.80 6.52 19.31
CA GLY A 70 -11.02 5.09 19.45
C GLY A 70 -9.92 4.24 18.79
N LEU A 71 -10.00 2.92 18.96
CA LEU A 71 -9.08 1.96 18.36
C LEU A 71 -9.42 1.75 16.88
N LEU A 72 -8.49 2.10 16.00
CA LEU A 72 -8.54 1.77 14.58
C LEU A 72 -7.23 1.10 14.20
N GLY A 73 -7.25 -0.10 13.61
CA GLY A 73 -6.03 -0.70 13.10
C GLY A 73 -6.08 -2.21 12.93
N PHE A 74 -4.90 -2.82 12.97
CA PHE A 74 -4.66 -4.18 12.54
C PHE A 74 -3.85 -4.97 13.58
N ILE A 75 -4.25 -6.22 13.79
CA ILE A 75 -3.65 -7.15 14.75
C ILE A 75 -3.40 -8.48 14.03
N ARG A 76 -2.17 -8.96 14.06
CA ARG A 76 -1.77 -10.28 13.54
C ARG A 76 -1.07 -11.09 14.61
N PHE A 77 -1.47 -12.35 14.77
CA PHE A 77 -0.79 -13.33 15.62
C PHE A 77 -1.14 -14.74 15.17
N GLY A 78 -0.14 -15.62 15.04
CA GLY A 78 -0.35 -16.93 14.41
C GLY A 78 -1.02 -16.74 13.04
N GLU A 79 -2.10 -17.48 12.81
CA GLU A 79 -2.91 -17.42 11.58
C GLU A 79 -4.06 -16.40 11.65
N GLU A 80 -4.27 -15.76 12.81
CA GLU A 80 -5.36 -14.82 13.01
C GLU A 80 -4.95 -13.42 12.57
N GLN A 81 -5.87 -12.78 11.84
CA GLN A 81 -5.72 -11.43 11.32
C GLN A 81 -6.99 -10.67 11.60
N LEU A 82 -6.89 -9.67 12.47
CA LEU A 82 -8.03 -8.92 12.97
C LEU A 82 -7.92 -7.46 12.57
N PHE A 83 -9.02 -6.91 12.09
CA PHE A 83 -9.22 -5.48 12.05
C PHE A 83 -10.04 -5.05 13.25
N ILE A 84 -9.72 -3.88 13.78
CA ILE A 84 -10.50 -3.21 14.80
C ILE A 84 -10.79 -1.80 14.33
N GLU A 85 -12.05 -1.38 14.42
CA GLU A 85 -12.48 -0.03 14.05
C GLU A 85 -13.63 0.44 14.93
N PRO A 86 -13.80 1.76 15.14
CA PRO A 86 -14.96 2.28 15.85
C PRO A 86 -16.25 1.92 15.11
N LEU A 87 -17.29 1.50 15.84
CA LEU A 87 -18.58 1.18 15.25
C LEU A 87 -19.28 2.46 14.78
N ALA A 88 -19.56 2.56 13.48
CA ALA A 88 -20.19 3.73 12.88
C ALA A 88 -21.59 4.00 13.47
N GLY A 89 -21.91 5.28 13.71
CA GLY A 89 -23.22 5.70 14.22
C GLY A 89 -23.50 5.37 15.69
N ALA A 90 -22.55 4.75 16.40
CA ALA A 90 -22.73 4.40 17.80
C ALA A 90 -22.46 5.62 18.71
N ALA A 91 -23.53 6.19 19.28
CA ALA A 91 -23.44 7.11 20.40
C ALA A 91 -23.29 6.30 21.69
N ALA A 92 -22.14 6.40 22.35
CA ALA A 92 -21.94 5.83 23.68
C ALA A 92 -21.92 6.94 24.74
N PRO A 93 -22.52 6.73 25.92
CA PRO A 93 -22.28 7.59 27.07
C PRO A 93 -20.77 7.68 27.32
N ALA A 94 -20.25 8.87 27.64
CA ALA A 94 -18.82 9.11 27.85
C ALA A 94 -18.17 8.15 28.87
N SER A 95 -18.96 7.55 29.76
CA SER A 95 -18.54 6.58 30.78
C SER A 95 -18.24 5.17 30.27
N LEU A 96 -18.74 4.76 29.10
CA LEU A 96 -18.61 3.39 28.57
C LEU A 96 -17.55 3.28 27.45
N GLY A 97 -17.12 4.40 26.89
CA GLY A 97 -16.21 4.44 25.73
C GLY A 97 -16.92 4.11 24.41
N LEU A 98 -16.28 4.44 23.30
CA LEU A 98 -16.80 4.16 21.95
C LEU A 98 -16.77 2.64 21.71
N PRO A 99 -17.85 2.01 21.22
CA PRO A 99 -17.83 0.61 20.83
C PRO A 99 -17.00 0.39 19.56
N HIS A 100 -16.41 -0.79 19.45
CA HIS A 100 -15.56 -1.18 18.31
C HIS A 100 -16.10 -2.45 17.65
N LEU A 101 -16.03 -2.49 16.32
CA LEU A 101 -16.18 -3.71 15.55
C LEU A 101 -14.81 -4.39 15.45
N VAL A 102 -14.75 -5.68 15.79
CA VAL A 102 -13.58 -6.52 15.54
C VAL A 102 -13.97 -7.57 14.52
N SER A 103 -13.33 -7.53 13.36
CA SER A 103 -13.58 -8.45 12.25
C SER A 103 -12.33 -9.27 11.94
N ARG A 104 -12.52 -10.53 11.53
CA ARG A 104 -11.45 -11.32 10.93
C ARG A 104 -11.30 -10.91 9.47
N ARG A 105 -10.07 -10.79 8.99
CA ARG A 105 -9.82 -10.50 7.56
C ARG A 105 -10.47 -11.53 6.63
N SER A 106 -10.43 -12.81 6.99
CA SER A 106 -11.07 -13.88 6.20
C SER A 106 -12.60 -13.78 6.14
N GLY A 107 -13.24 -13.01 7.03
CA GLY A 107 -14.68 -12.76 7.05
C GLY A 107 -15.13 -11.46 6.37
N LEU A 108 -14.21 -10.63 5.86
CA LEU A 108 -14.58 -9.44 5.08
C LEU A 108 -14.96 -9.87 3.66
N HIS A 109 -16.24 -10.23 3.48
CA HIS A 109 -16.86 -10.29 2.15
C HIS A 109 -16.88 -8.87 1.56
N VAL A 110 -16.08 -8.64 0.52
CA VAL A 110 -16.34 -7.54 -0.41
C VAL A 110 -17.71 -7.84 -1.02
N LYS A 111 -18.65 -6.89 -0.92
CA LYS A 111 -19.97 -7.01 -1.51
C LYS A 111 -19.79 -7.12 -3.04
N SER A 112 -19.89 -8.33 -3.57
CA SER A 112 -20.15 -8.51 -5.01
C SER A 112 -21.51 -7.91 -5.29
N SER A 113 -21.55 -6.93 -6.20
CA SER A 113 -22.78 -6.34 -6.70
C SER A 113 -23.46 -7.22 -7.78
N HIS A 114 -23.14 -8.52 -7.83
CA HIS A 114 -23.70 -9.44 -8.84
C HIS A 114 -24.34 -10.69 -8.24
N ASP A 115 -25.48 -11.00 -8.87
CA ASP A 115 -26.50 -12.02 -8.61
C ASP A 115 -25.92 -13.40 -8.22
N PRO A 116 -26.52 -14.14 -7.27
CA PRO A 116 -25.92 -15.36 -6.72
C PRO A 116 -26.20 -16.61 -7.57
N GLN A 117 -26.10 -16.52 -8.89
CA GLN A 117 -26.20 -17.68 -9.78
C GLN A 117 -24.86 -17.96 -10.48
N GLU A 118 -24.24 -19.08 -10.07
CA GLU A 118 -23.10 -19.77 -10.68
C GLU A 118 -21.74 -19.05 -10.67
N VAL A 119 -21.03 -19.16 -9.54
CA VAL A 119 -19.60 -18.81 -9.45
C VAL A 119 -18.75 -20.00 -9.93
N HIS A 120 -18.36 -19.98 -11.19
CA HIS A 120 -17.21 -20.75 -11.66
C HIS A 120 -15.93 -20.13 -11.07
N TYR A 121 -15.22 -20.89 -10.23
CA TYR A 121 -13.93 -20.52 -9.65
C TYR A 121 -12.85 -20.54 -10.73
N LEU A 122 -12.63 -19.41 -11.39
CA LEU A 122 -11.42 -19.17 -12.17
C LEU A 122 -10.40 -18.41 -11.30
N PRO A 123 -9.10 -18.73 -11.40
CA PRO A 123 -8.05 -17.99 -10.70
C PRO A 123 -8.01 -16.56 -11.24
N GLN A 124 -8.35 -15.57 -10.41
CA GLN A 124 -8.46 -14.17 -10.78
C GLN A 124 -7.27 -13.37 -10.23
N GLN A 125 -6.51 -12.74 -11.13
CA GLN A 125 -5.42 -11.80 -10.76
C GLN A 125 -6.04 -10.50 -10.24
N LEU A 126 -5.84 -10.20 -8.95
CA LEU A 126 -6.41 -9.03 -8.25
C LEU A 126 -5.53 -7.77 -8.36
N CYS A 127 -4.33 -7.91 -8.93
CA CYS A 127 -3.37 -6.84 -9.20
C CYS A 127 -2.87 -6.97 -10.65
N LYS A 128 -2.61 -5.83 -11.30
CA LYS A 128 -1.98 -5.81 -12.63
C LYS A 128 -0.58 -5.20 -12.59
N LEU A 129 0.37 -5.99 -13.11
CA LEU A 129 1.74 -5.55 -13.35
C LEU A 129 1.90 -4.91 -14.73
N ILE A 130 2.40 -3.68 -14.80
CA ILE A 130 2.81 -3.06 -16.06
C ILE A 130 4.32 -3.24 -16.23
N LYS A 131 4.70 -4.23 -17.06
CA LYS A 131 6.08 -4.42 -17.51
C LYS A 131 6.44 -3.26 -18.45
N ALA A 132 7.52 -2.57 -18.15
CA ALA A 132 8.05 -1.58 -19.08
C ALA A 132 8.42 -2.28 -20.39
N CYS A 133 7.90 -1.79 -21.52
CA CYS A 133 8.38 -2.21 -22.82
C CYS A 133 9.86 -1.78 -22.89
N GLU A 134 10.78 -2.74 -22.80
CA GLU A 134 12.19 -2.53 -23.08
C GLU A 134 12.26 -2.08 -24.55
N LYS A 135 12.37 -0.76 -24.78
CA LYS A 135 12.93 -0.32 -26.05
C LYS A 135 14.33 -0.90 -26.07
N ALA A 136 14.53 -1.91 -26.91
CA ALA A 136 15.82 -2.49 -27.20
C ALA A 136 16.74 -1.37 -27.73
N GLU A 137 17.45 -0.70 -26.83
CA GLU A 137 18.68 -0.01 -27.20
C GLU A 137 19.65 -1.11 -27.62
N ARG A 138 19.74 -1.34 -28.93
CA ARG A 138 20.77 -2.17 -29.56
C ARG A 138 22.11 -1.47 -29.38
N GLY A 139 22.64 -1.46 -28.16
CA GLY A 139 24.04 -1.23 -27.87
C GLY A 139 24.79 -2.54 -28.09
N ALA A 140 25.74 -2.53 -29.03
CA ALA A 140 26.55 -3.67 -29.41
C ALA A 140 27.16 -4.36 -28.17
N ARG A 141 26.85 -5.65 -27.97
CA ARG A 141 27.57 -6.49 -27.01
C ARG A 141 28.99 -6.70 -27.54
N GLN A 142 29.96 -6.04 -26.94
CA GLN A 142 31.36 -6.45 -27.04
C GLN A 142 31.55 -7.62 -26.06
N GLU A 143 32.00 -8.77 -26.58
CA GLU A 143 32.33 -9.95 -25.78
C GLU A 143 33.50 -9.61 -24.84
N GLU A 144 33.25 -9.56 -23.53
CA GLU A 144 34.30 -9.67 -22.51
C GLU A 144 34.22 -11.04 -21.84
N GLY A 145 35.35 -11.75 -21.86
CA GLY A 145 35.53 -13.13 -21.39
C GLY A 145 35.31 -13.36 -19.88
N PRO A 146 35.53 -14.59 -19.40
CA PRO A 146 35.03 -15.07 -18.11
C PRO A 146 35.77 -14.43 -16.94
N ARG A 147 35.23 -13.32 -16.40
CA ARG A 147 35.71 -12.73 -15.14
C ARG A 147 35.02 -13.41 -13.96
N GLY A 148 35.86 -14.01 -13.10
CA GLY A 148 35.49 -14.91 -12.02
C GLY A 148 34.51 -14.38 -10.97
N ARG A 149 34.01 -15.34 -10.17
CA ARG A 149 33.16 -15.18 -8.97
C ARG A 149 33.49 -13.88 -8.22
N ARG A 150 32.71 -12.83 -8.46
CA ARG A 150 32.77 -11.62 -7.65
C ARG A 150 32.07 -11.94 -6.34
N ASN A 151 32.83 -11.84 -5.25
CA ASN A 151 32.32 -11.91 -3.89
C ASN A 151 31.04 -11.07 -3.80
N ALA A 152 29.98 -11.65 -3.24
CA ALA A 152 28.74 -10.95 -2.97
C ALA A 152 29.08 -9.72 -2.12
N ILE A 153 29.11 -8.54 -2.74
CA ILE A 153 29.25 -7.28 -2.04
C ILE A 153 27.99 -7.20 -1.19
N ARG A 154 28.12 -7.55 0.10
CA ARG A 154 27.13 -7.17 1.09
C ARG A 154 27.03 -5.65 0.98
N PRO A 155 25.84 -5.10 0.63
CA PRO A 155 25.68 -3.67 0.70
C PRO A 155 26.15 -3.22 2.10
N PRO A 156 26.85 -2.09 2.23
CA PRO A 156 27.05 -1.50 3.56
C PRO A 156 25.69 -1.39 4.24
N ALA A 157 25.65 -1.39 5.58
CA ALA A 157 24.42 -1.21 6.36
C ALA A 157 23.82 0.18 6.11
N ARG A 158 23.29 0.39 4.91
CA ARG A 158 22.56 1.56 4.46
C ARG A 158 21.13 1.35 4.94
N GLU A 159 20.63 2.31 5.69
CA GLU A 159 19.20 2.44 5.91
C GLU A 159 18.56 2.81 4.57
N TYR A 160 17.68 1.94 4.06
CA TYR A 160 16.89 2.25 2.89
C TYR A 160 15.62 2.94 3.34
N ALA A 161 15.40 4.18 2.90
CA ALA A 161 14.20 4.94 3.17
C ALA A 161 13.55 5.36 1.86
N VAL A 162 12.23 5.21 1.80
CA VAL A 162 11.42 5.61 0.65
C VAL A 162 10.41 6.63 1.14
N GLU A 163 10.54 7.87 0.66
CA GLU A 163 9.55 8.91 0.93
C GLU A 163 8.38 8.77 -0.04
N THR A 164 7.16 8.85 0.49
CA THR A 164 5.93 8.70 -0.29
C THR A 164 5.04 9.93 -0.12
N LEU A 165 4.40 10.32 -1.21
CA LEU A 165 3.28 11.25 -1.25
C LEU A 165 2.00 10.45 -1.42
N VAL A 166 1.04 10.61 -0.52
CA VAL A 166 -0.31 10.01 -0.67
C VAL A 166 -1.28 11.08 -1.12
N VAL A 167 -2.07 10.79 -2.15
CA VAL A 167 -3.14 11.65 -2.67
C VAL A 167 -4.45 10.90 -2.53
N ALA A 168 -5.36 11.42 -1.71
CA ALA A 168 -6.74 10.97 -1.65
C ALA A 168 -7.53 11.67 -2.75
N ALA A 169 -8.10 10.89 -3.67
CA ALA A 169 -9.02 11.40 -4.67
C ALA A 169 -10.32 11.90 -4.04
N ARG A 170 -11.08 12.68 -4.82
CA ARG A 170 -12.34 13.31 -4.37
C ARG A 170 -13.33 12.29 -3.84
N ASP A 171 -13.50 11.18 -4.53
CA ASP A 171 -14.41 10.10 -4.16
C ASP A 171 -14.13 9.55 -2.74
N VAL A 172 -12.85 9.43 -2.35
CA VAL A 172 -12.44 9.05 -0.98
C VAL A 172 -12.84 10.12 0.03
N VAL A 173 -12.59 11.39 -0.30
CA VAL A 173 -12.88 12.53 0.59
C VAL A 173 -14.39 12.74 0.75
N GLU A 174 -15.18 12.49 -0.29
CA GLU A 174 -16.64 12.56 -0.25
C GLU A 174 -17.25 11.45 0.61
N GLU A 175 -16.69 10.24 0.53
CA GLU A 175 -17.14 9.12 1.35
C GLU A 175 -16.83 9.34 2.84
N HIS A 176 -15.58 9.67 3.16
CA HIS A 176 -15.09 9.63 4.54
C HIS A 176 -14.98 11.02 5.20
N GLY A 177 -15.15 12.10 4.45
CA GLY A 177 -14.78 13.45 4.86
C GLY A 177 -13.27 13.64 5.03
N THR A 178 -12.83 14.87 5.28
CA THR A 178 -11.41 15.21 5.49
C THR A 178 -10.80 14.46 6.68
N GLU A 179 -11.50 14.42 7.82
CA GLU A 179 -11.01 13.78 9.04
C GLU A 179 -10.97 12.25 8.89
N GLY A 180 -12.05 11.64 8.39
CA GLY A 180 -12.12 10.20 8.17
C GLY A 180 -11.08 9.72 7.15
N SER A 181 -10.94 10.43 6.03
CA SER A 181 -9.90 10.15 5.03
C SER A 181 -8.50 10.24 5.62
N THR A 182 -8.20 11.30 6.37
CA THR A 182 -6.92 11.47 7.06
C THR A 182 -6.65 10.31 8.01
N LYS A 183 -7.64 9.97 8.85
CA LYS A 183 -7.54 8.90 9.84
C LYS A 183 -7.29 7.55 9.17
N LEU A 184 -8.04 7.21 8.13
CA LEU A 184 -7.91 5.98 7.38
C LEU A 184 -6.52 5.87 6.74
N LEU A 185 -6.12 6.90 6.00
CA LEU A 185 -4.87 6.89 5.24
C LEU A 185 -3.64 6.88 6.15
N LEU A 186 -3.62 7.65 7.24
CA LEU A 186 -2.52 7.60 8.20
C LEU A 186 -2.41 6.24 8.89
N THR A 187 -3.55 5.64 9.23
CA THR A 187 -3.57 4.30 9.84
C THR A 187 -3.06 3.25 8.85
N GLY A 188 -3.55 3.28 7.61
CA GLY A 188 -3.10 2.40 6.54
C GLY A 188 -1.61 2.56 6.27
N ARG A 189 -1.08 3.78 6.26
CA ARG A 189 0.37 4.05 6.09
C ARG A 189 1.21 3.51 7.24
N ASN A 190 0.72 3.56 8.48
CA ASN A 190 1.40 2.92 9.60
C ASN A 190 1.41 1.38 9.45
N ILE A 191 0.32 0.78 8.94
CA ILE A 191 0.27 -0.66 8.66
C ILE A 191 1.29 -1.00 7.55
N VAL A 192 1.31 -0.27 6.44
CA VAL A 192 2.28 -0.43 5.34
C VAL A 192 3.72 -0.39 5.87
N TYR A 193 4.05 0.62 6.68
CA TYR A 193 5.38 0.71 7.28
C TYR A 193 5.76 -0.57 8.03
N ASN A 194 4.86 -1.07 8.89
CA ASN A 194 5.10 -2.28 9.67
C ASN A 194 5.15 -3.57 8.81
N ILE A 195 4.45 -3.62 7.67
CA ILE A 195 4.58 -4.70 6.68
C ILE A 195 6.01 -4.75 6.12
N PHE A 196 6.59 -3.60 5.75
CA PHE A 196 7.99 -3.51 5.29
C PHE A 196 9.03 -3.69 6.40
N GLN A 197 8.63 -3.64 7.68
CA GLN A 197 9.50 -4.01 8.81
C GLN A 197 9.46 -5.51 9.12
N HIS A 198 8.66 -6.32 8.41
CA HIS A 198 8.57 -7.74 8.68
C HIS A 198 9.92 -8.44 8.42
N SER A 199 10.33 -9.31 9.34
CA SER A 199 11.64 -9.98 9.28
C SER A 199 11.81 -10.87 8.05
N SER A 200 10.71 -11.32 7.43
CA SER A 200 10.78 -12.12 6.21
C SER A 200 11.30 -11.33 5.00
N LEU A 201 11.26 -10.00 5.00
CA LEU A 201 11.88 -9.20 3.94
C LEU A 201 13.42 -9.19 4.04
N ALA A 202 13.97 -9.50 5.22
CA ALA A 202 15.39 -9.47 5.58
C ALA A 202 16.13 -8.12 5.40
N ILE A 203 15.58 -7.18 4.63
CA ILE A 203 16.09 -5.82 4.45
C ILE A 203 15.03 -4.86 4.96
N PRO A 204 15.31 -4.09 6.04
CA PRO A 204 14.36 -3.11 6.53
C PRO A 204 14.28 -1.93 5.54
N ILE A 205 13.10 -1.73 4.95
CA ILE A 205 12.81 -0.56 4.12
C ILE A 205 11.91 0.39 4.92
N HIS A 206 12.40 1.60 5.20
CA HIS A 206 11.64 2.63 5.90
C HIS A 206 10.76 3.39 4.92
N VAL A 207 9.53 2.90 4.70
CA VAL A 207 8.56 3.58 3.84
C VAL A 207 7.86 4.70 4.63
N ARG A 208 8.28 5.95 4.39
CA ARG A 208 7.85 7.14 5.15
C ARG A 208 6.87 7.98 4.36
N LEU A 209 5.80 8.43 5.00
CA LEU A 209 4.85 9.40 4.46
C LEU A 209 5.43 10.81 4.62
N ALA A 210 5.76 11.44 3.50
CA ALA A 210 6.26 12.82 3.47
C ALA A 210 5.11 13.82 3.40
N ARG A 211 4.05 13.51 2.67
CA ARG A 211 2.89 14.41 2.54
C ARG A 211 1.62 13.62 2.25
N LEU A 212 0.51 14.11 2.81
CA LEU A 212 -0.84 13.64 2.51
C LEU A 212 -1.62 14.79 1.88
N VAL A 213 -2.16 14.59 0.68
CA VAL A 213 -2.98 15.56 -0.04
C VAL A 213 -4.40 15.02 -0.14
N LEU A 214 -5.38 15.83 0.22
CA LEU A 214 -6.80 15.53 0.13
C LEU A 214 -7.42 16.43 -0.94
N LEU A 215 -8.02 15.82 -1.96
CA LEU A 215 -8.65 16.55 -3.06
C LEU A 215 -10.15 16.70 -2.81
N HIS A 216 -10.63 17.93 -2.65
CA HIS A 216 -12.07 18.21 -2.50
C HIS A 216 -12.76 18.45 -3.84
N GLU A 217 -12.01 18.88 -4.85
CA GLU A 217 -12.49 19.06 -6.21
C GLU A 217 -11.77 18.13 -7.18
N HIS A 218 -12.43 17.77 -8.28
CA HIS A 218 -11.71 17.20 -9.40
C HIS A 218 -10.75 18.25 -9.94
N PRO A 219 -9.47 17.89 -10.16
CA PRO A 219 -8.58 18.82 -10.81
C PRO A 219 -9.14 19.21 -12.18
N VAL A 220 -9.00 20.47 -12.58
CA VAL A 220 -9.56 21.11 -13.81
C VAL A 220 -9.21 20.38 -15.13
N LYS A 221 -8.42 19.28 -15.08
CA LYS A 221 -8.10 18.37 -16.19
C LYS A 221 -8.50 16.90 -15.93
N TYR A 222 -9.47 16.69 -15.05
CA TYR A 222 -10.14 15.41 -14.88
C TYR A 222 -11.32 15.35 -15.86
N THR A 223 -11.02 15.26 -17.15
CA THR A 223 -12.04 14.81 -18.10
C THR A 223 -12.19 13.32 -17.88
N GLU A 224 -13.34 12.92 -17.32
CA GLU A 224 -13.82 11.54 -17.36
C GLU A 224 -13.80 11.09 -18.82
N PRO A 225 -12.97 10.10 -19.20
CA PRO A 225 -12.96 9.62 -20.57
C PRO A 225 -14.25 8.81 -20.77
N ASN A 226 -15.00 9.17 -21.81
CA ASN A 226 -16.11 8.36 -22.29
C ASN A 226 -15.69 6.89 -22.43
N SER A 227 -16.46 6.03 -21.76
CA SER A 227 -16.58 4.58 -21.86
C SER A 227 -15.72 3.89 -22.94
N SER A 228 -14.63 3.25 -22.51
CA SER A 228 -14.06 2.00 -23.09
C SER A 228 -12.64 1.70 -22.57
N ASN A 229 -11.93 2.66 -21.96
CA ASN A 229 -10.57 2.47 -21.41
C ASN A 229 -10.32 3.31 -20.15
N ARG A 230 -11.08 3.07 -19.07
CA ARG A 230 -10.99 3.88 -17.83
C ARG A 230 -9.60 3.75 -17.16
N ASN A 231 -8.99 2.57 -17.14
CA ASN A 231 -7.73 2.29 -16.44
C ASN A 231 -6.47 2.90 -17.08
N LEU A 232 -6.32 2.86 -18.40
CA LEU A 232 -5.15 3.44 -19.09
C LEU A 232 -5.13 4.97 -19.04
N SER A 233 -6.28 5.62 -18.83
CA SER A 233 -6.35 7.08 -18.77
C SER A 233 -5.83 7.66 -17.46
N VAL A 234 -6.00 6.95 -16.34
CA VAL A 234 -5.46 7.34 -15.03
C VAL A 234 -3.97 7.01 -14.98
N PHE A 235 -3.55 5.87 -15.55
CA PHE A 235 -2.16 5.46 -15.63
C PHE A 235 -1.30 6.30 -16.59
N GLY A 236 -1.82 6.61 -17.78
CA GLY A 236 -1.19 7.53 -18.73
C GLY A 236 -0.98 8.93 -18.14
N ARG A 237 -1.66 9.28 -17.04
CA ARG A 237 -1.45 10.52 -16.29
C ARG A 237 -0.33 10.45 -15.25
N CYS A 238 0.06 9.28 -14.72
CA CYS A 238 1.35 9.13 -14.00
C CYS A 238 2.56 9.38 -14.94
N GLU A 239 2.36 9.20 -16.26
CA GLU A 239 3.36 9.30 -17.32
C GLU A 239 3.40 10.66 -18.05
N ASN A 240 2.37 11.51 -17.94
CA ASN A 240 2.12 12.55 -18.94
C ASN A 240 3.16 13.69 -19.00
N ARG A 241 3.99 13.67 -20.06
CA ARG A 241 4.52 14.85 -20.76
C ARG A 241 3.54 15.27 -21.86
N ASP A 242 3.32 16.56 -22.07
CA ASP A 242 2.72 17.07 -23.31
C ASP A 242 3.67 16.87 -24.50
N GLN A 243 3.19 17.10 -25.73
CA GLN A 243 4.00 17.04 -26.97
C GLN A 243 5.21 18.02 -26.96
N ALA A 244 5.27 18.94 -26.00
CA ALA A 244 6.37 19.88 -25.76
C ALA A 244 7.24 19.50 -24.53
N GLY A 245 7.07 18.29 -23.96
CA GLY A 245 7.86 17.78 -22.86
C GLY A 245 7.51 18.31 -21.46
N ARG A 246 6.33 18.92 -21.27
CA ARG A 246 5.87 19.50 -19.99
C ARG A 246 4.90 18.57 -19.26
N TYR A 247 5.05 18.43 -17.95
CA TYR A 247 4.18 17.58 -17.13
C TYR A 247 2.70 18.00 -17.20
N LEU A 248 1.79 17.08 -17.53
CA LEU A 248 0.35 17.36 -17.55
C LEU A 248 -0.40 16.67 -16.40
N SER A 249 -1.34 17.44 -15.87
CA SER A 249 -2.52 17.07 -15.08
C SER A 249 -2.37 16.85 -13.58
N TRP A 250 -1.47 16.00 -13.07
CA TRP A 250 -1.39 15.75 -11.61
C TRP A 250 -0.07 16.22 -10.97
N TYR A 251 1.05 16.09 -11.69
CA TYR A 251 2.36 16.66 -11.32
C TYR A 251 2.26 18.16 -10.99
N ARG A 252 1.40 18.88 -11.70
CA ARG A 252 1.13 20.31 -11.49
C ARG A 252 0.10 20.60 -10.41
N LEU A 253 -0.74 19.63 -10.03
CA LEU A 253 -1.63 19.83 -8.89
C LEU A 253 -0.73 19.96 -7.68
N VAL A 254 0.03 18.93 -7.34
CA VAL A 254 0.81 18.90 -6.09
C VAL A 254 2.03 19.85 -6.09
N GLY A 255 2.25 20.64 -7.15
CA GLY A 255 3.37 21.56 -7.31
C GLY A 255 2.99 23.03 -7.32
N GLN A 256 2.76 23.61 -6.13
CA GLN A 256 3.05 25.01 -5.85
C GLN A 256 3.63 25.11 -4.44
N GLY A 257 4.96 25.04 -4.32
CA GLY A 257 5.68 25.30 -3.07
C GLY A 257 6.81 24.30 -2.80
N ASP A 258 8.05 24.75 -3.03
CA ASP A 258 9.37 24.14 -2.75
C ASP A 258 9.72 22.86 -3.54
N ASP A 259 10.27 23.05 -4.75
CA ASP A 259 10.23 22.13 -5.89
C ASP A 259 11.09 20.85 -5.83
N ASN A 260 11.89 20.60 -4.79
CA ASN A 260 12.86 19.50 -4.85
C ASN A 260 12.38 18.16 -4.23
N HIS A 261 11.64 18.20 -3.12
CA HIS A 261 11.21 16.97 -2.42
C HIS A 261 10.07 16.20 -3.13
N TYR A 262 9.25 16.89 -3.94
CA TYR A 262 8.16 16.27 -4.71
C TYR A 262 8.68 15.39 -5.84
N LEU A 263 9.88 15.69 -6.33
CA LEU A 263 10.52 14.96 -7.41
C LEU A 263 11.20 13.69 -6.91
N THR A 264 11.45 13.50 -5.62
CA THR A 264 12.09 12.27 -5.10
C THR A 264 11.12 11.27 -4.49
N SER A 265 9.87 11.67 -4.23
CA SER A 265 8.88 10.82 -3.56
C SER A 265 8.13 9.89 -4.51
N VAL A 266 7.82 8.67 -4.06
CA VAL A 266 6.89 7.73 -4.73
C VAL A 266 5.46 8.17 -4.45
N LYS A 267 4.61 8.10 -5.46
CA LYS A 267 3.32 8.80 -5.45
C LYS A 267 2.19 7.78 -5.45
N ILE A 268 1.40 7.78 -4.38
CA ILE A 268 0.34 6.81 -4.11
C ILE A 268 -1.00 7.52 -4.25
N ILE A 269 -1.79 7.13 -5.25
CA ILE A 269 -3.12 7.67 -5.49
C ILE A 269 -4.13 6.67 -4.94
N VAL A 270 -5.06 7.17 -4.12
CA VAL A 270 -6.11 6.36 -3.52
C VAL A 270 -7.46 6.85 -4.04
N SER A 271 -8.28 5.94 -4.56
CA SER A 271 -9.61 6.21 -5.14
C SER A 271 -10.60 5.14 -4.70
N ARG A 272 -11.90 5.46 -4.67
CA ARG A 272 -13.00 4.48 -4.55
C ARG A 272 -13.54 4.01 -5.91
N THR A 273 -12.93 4.49 -6.99
CA THR A 273 -13.29 4.10 -8.36
C THR A 273 -12.75 2.71 -8.66
N ASP A 274 -13.62 1.86 -9.16
CA ASP A 274 -13.26 0.50 -9.58
C ASP A 274 -12.37 0.53 -10.84
N PHE A 275 -11.26 -0.21 -10.79
CA PHE A 275 -10.23 -0.20 -11.83
C PHE A 275 -10.41 -1.38 -12.80
N CYS A 276 -11.17 -1.20 -13.88
CA CYS A 276 -11.36 -2.22 -14.92
C CYS A 276 -10.29 -2.19 -16.03
N VAL A 277 -9.49 -3.26 -16.15
CA VAL A 277 -8.45 -3.35 -17.18
C VAL A 277 -9.02 -3.77 -18.53
N HIS A 278 -10.05 -4.62 -18.54
CA HIS A 278 -10.73 -5.11 -19.72
C HIS A 278 -12.20 -4.70 -19.67
N THR A 279 -12.80 -4.40 -20.83
CA THR A 279 -14.22 -4.02 -20.92
C THR A 279 -15.17 -5.18 -20.64
N ASP A 280 -14.68 -6.42 -20.71
CA ASP A 280 -15.48 -7.64 -20.77
C ASP A 280 -15.18 -8.63 -19.61
N GLU A 281 -14.38 -8.22 -18.62
CA GLU A 281 -14.05 -9.02 -17.42
C GLU A 281 -14.53 -8.31 -16.15
N PRO A 282 -14.85 -9.05 -15.06
CA PRO A 282 -15.18 -8.42 -13.80
C PRO A 282 -14.03 -7.52 -13.32
N CYS A 283 -14.38 -6.32 -12.90
CA CYS A 283 -13.44 -5.33 -12.40
C CYS A 283 -13.00 -5.73 -10.98
N ASP A 284 -11.98 -6.58 -10.92
CA ASP A 284 -11.47 -7.12 -9.66
C ASP A 284 -10.05 -6.60 -9.35
N THR A 285 -9.55 -5.59 -10.08
CA THR A 285 -8.22 -5.02 -9.81
C THR A 285 -8.27 -3.98 -8.69
N VAL A 286 -7.66 -4.31 -7.55
CA VAL A 286 -7.63 -3.41 -6.39
C VAL A 286 -6.41 -2.47 -6.40
N GLY A 287 -5.39 -2.73 -7.23
CA GLY A 287 -4.16 -1.95 -7.27
C GLY A 287 -3.35 -2.12 -8.56
N ILE A 288 -2.57 -1.09 -8.89
CA ILE A 288 -1.71 -1.06 -10.08
C ILE A 288 -0.40 -0.30 -9.81
N ALA A 289 0.72 -0.91 -10.22
CA ALA A 289 2.05 -0.30 -10.18
C ALA A 289 2.92 -0.71 -11.38
N PHE A 290 3.98 0.08 -11.62
CA PHE A 290 5.05 -0.29 -12.53
C PHE A 290 6.06 -1.20 -11.84
N LEU A 291 6.46 -2.30 -12.49
CA LEU A 291 7.57 -3.12 -12.02
C LEU A 291 8.88 -2.31 -12.03
N GLY A 292 9.54 -2.20 -10.88
CA GLY A 292 10.82 -1.49 -10.73
C GLY A 292 10.74 0.02 -11.02
N GLY A 293 9.54 0.62 -10.93
CA GLY A 293 9.33 2.03 -11.28
C GLY A 293 9.87 3.05 -10.27
N MET A 294 10.29 2.63 -9.07
CA MET A 294 10.61 3.53 -7.95
C MET A 294 11.72 4.54 -8.24
N CYS A 295 12.73 4.14 -9.01
CA CYS A 295 13.86 5.00 -9.38
C CYS A 295 13.66 5.71 -10.73
N SER A 296 12.46 5.65 -11.31
CA SER A 296 12.13 6.28 -12.59
C SER A 296 11.20 7.46 -12.39
N ASP A 297 11.57 8.62 -12.95
CA ASP A 297 10.77 9.84 -12.85
C ASP A 297 9.35 9.70 -13.37
N LEU A 298 9.15 8.85 -14.37
CA LEU A 298 7.86 8.63 -15.03
C LEU A 298 7.09 7.44 -14.46
N ARG A 299 7.71 6.60 -13.62
CA ARG A 299 7.13 5.31 -13.18
C ARG A 299 7.06 5.13 -11.66
N LYS A 300 7.45 6.12 -10.85
CA LYS A 300 7.32 6.12 -9.38
C LYS A 300 5.90 6.43 -8.89
N CYS A 301 4.93 5.70 -9.43
CA CYS A 301 3.49 5.86 -9.17
C CYS A 301 2.87 4.53 -8.76
N VAL A 302 1.93 4.59 -7.82
CA VAL A 302 1.09 3.49 -7.35
C VAL A 302 -0.34 3.99 -7.31
N ILE A 303 -1.29 3.18 -7.77
CA ILE A 303 -2.72 3.44 -7.64
C ILE A 303 -3.31 2.30 -6.82
N ALA A 304 -4.16 2.64 -5.85
CA ALA A 304 -4.82 1.66 -5.00
C ALA A 304 -6.29 2.04 -4.75
N GLU A 305 -7.14 1.03 -4.76
CA GLU A 305 -8.56 1.14 -4.45
C GLU A 305 -8.77 1.19 -2.93
N GLU A 306 -9.59 2.14 -2.49
CA GLU A 306 -9.96 2.30 -1.10
C GLU A 306 -11.03 1.28 -0.69
N ASN A 307 -10.63 0.31 0.13
CA ASN A 307 -11.48 -0.75 0.66
C ASN A 307 -11.31 -0.90 2.19
N GLY A 308 -11.21 0.22 2.90
CA GLY A 308 -10.96 0.28 4.34
C GLY A 308 -9.51 -0.03 4.70
N LEU A 309 -9.29 -0.72 5.83
CA LEU A 309 -7.93 -1.06 6.28
C LEU A 309 -7.23 -2.11 5.38
N GLY A 310 -7.98 -2.77 4.49
CA GLY A 310 -7.43 -3.65 3.44
C GLY A 310 -6.47 -2.92 2.50
N LEU A 311 -6.70 -1.62 2.28
CA LEU A 311 -5.91 -0.73 1.42
C LEU A 311 -4.41 -0.79 1.74
N ALA A 312 -4.06 -0.99 3.01
CA ALA A 312 -2.66 -1.08 3.43
C ALA A 312 -1.92 -2.27 2.78
N PHE A 313 -2.60 -3.38 2.56
CA PHE A 313 -2.02 -4.56 1.92
C PHE A 313 -1.85 -4.35 0.42
N THR A 314 -2.86 -3.78 -0.23
CA THR A 314 -2.78 -3.34 -1.63
C THR A 314 -1.60 -2.39 -1.83
N ILE A 315 -1.50 -1.31 -1.05
CA ILE A 315 -0.39 -0.37 -1.15
C ILE A 315 0.97 -1.05 -0.93
N ALA A 316 1.06 -1.99 0.01
CA ALA A 316 2.31 -2.71 0.26
C ALA A 316 2.70 -3.61 -0.93
N HIS A 317 1.74 -4.32 -1.50
CA HIS A 317 1.90 -5.16 -2.70
C HIS A 317 2.37 -4.30 -3.89
N GLU A 318 1.66 -3.20 -4.17
CA GLU A 318 2.00 -2.31 -5.28
C GLU A 318 3.37 -1.62 -5.11
N LEU A 319 3.74 -1.27 -3.88
CA LEU A 319 5.09 -0.76 -3.60
C LEU A 319 6.15 -1.86 -3.77
N GLY A 320 5.81 -3.13 -3.52
CA GLY A 320 6.65 -4.28 -3.85
C GLY A 320 6.96 -4.34 -5.34
N HIS A 321 5.92 -4.28 -6.19
CA HIS A 321 6.08 -4.13 -7.64
C HIS A 321 6.96 -2.93 -7.99
N ASN A 322 6.73 -1.76 -7.37
CA ASN A 322 7.53 -0.57 -7.62
C ASN A 322 9.01 -0.73 -7.25
N MET A 323 9.34 -1.60 -6.30
CA MET A 323 10.69 -2.03 -5.92
C MET A 323 11.16 -3.30 -6.66
N GLY A 324 10.50 -3.68 -7.74
CA GLY A 324 10.94 -4.75 -8.64
C GLY A 324 10.58 -6.17 -8.22
N MET A 325 9.69 -6.35 -7.24
CA MET A 325 9.19 -7.68 -6.86
C MET A 325 8.07 -8.10 -7.83
N GLY A 326 8.14 -9.30 -8.39
CA GLY A 326 7.05 -9.90 -9.18
C GLY A 326 6.02 -10.59 -8.30
N HIS A 327 4.98 -11.16 -8.93
CA HIS A 327 4.11 -12.08 -8.20
C HIS A 327 4.84 -13.39 -7.89
N ASP A 328 4.53 -13.99 -6.74
CA ASP A 328 5.12 -15.28 -6.36
C ASP A 328 4.59 -16.46 -7.19
N ASP A 329 3.42 -16.28 -7.79
CA ASP A 329 2.75 -17.27 -8.66
C ASP A 329 3.07 -17.08 -10.15
N ASP A 330 3.72 -15.97 -10.52
CA ASP A 330 4.08 -15.70 -11.91
C ASP A 330 5.28 -16.58 -12.31
N ASP A 331 5.02 -17.52 -13.22
CA ASP A 331 6.05 -18.27 -13.92
C ASP A 331 7.04 -17.30 -14.58
N GLY A 332 8.27 -17.26 -14.09
CA GLY A 332 9.38 -16.58 -14.76
C GLY A 332 9.63 -17.17 -16.14
N GLY A 333 8.83 -16.81 -17.15
CA GLY A 333 9.00 -17.14 -18.57
C GLY A 333 9.25 -18.62 -18.90
N GLY A 334 8.85 -19.56 -18.04
CA GLY A 334 9.35 -20.94 -18.11
C GLY A 334 8.46 -21.97 -17.43
N GLY A 335 7.14 -21.94 -17.70
CA GLY A 335 6.23 -23.10 -17.66
C GLY A 335 6.34 -24.09 -16.49
N GLY A 336 6.57 -23.60 -15.28
CA GLY A 336 6.70 -24.43 -14.10
C GLY A 336 6.65 -23.55 -12.86
N GLY A 337 5.47 -23.51 -12.23
CA GLY A 337 5.20 -22.76 -11.01
C GLY A 337 6.39 -22.88 -10.06
N ASN A 338 6.95 -21.75 -9.65
CA ASN A 338 8.19 -21.76 -8.90
C ASN A 338 7.89 -22.24 -7.47
N SER A 339 7.81 -23.56 -7.29
CA SER A 339 7.71 -24.26 -6.01
C SER A 339 8.82 -23.83 -5.01
N ALA A 340 9.84 -23.11 -5.48
CA ALA A 340 10.89 -22.49 -4.70
C ALA A 340 10.51 -21.18 -3.98
N CYS A 341 9.45 -20.46 -4.39
CA CYS A 341 8.98 -19.25 -3.70
C CYS A 341 8.17 -19.55 -2.43
N GLY A 342 7.87 -20.84 -2.19
CA GLY A 342 7.10 -21.31 -1.04
C GLY A 342 5.60 -21.32 -1.32
N LEU A 343 4.94 -22.43 -0.95
CA LEU A 343 3.50 -22.61 -1.10
C LEU A 343 2.79 -21.92 0.07
N GLY A 344 2.57 -20.62 -0.03
CA GLY A 344 1.82 -19.88 0.98
C GLY A 344 1.45 -18.47 0.53
N PRO A 345 0.30 -17.94 0.94
CA PRO A 345 -0.16 -16.61 0.58
C PRO A 345 0.71 -15.54 1.25
N SER A 346 1.66 -15.04 0.47
CA SER A 346 2.57 -13.96 0.80
C SER A 346 1.94 -12.60 0.49
N ILE A 347 2.70 -11.52 0.72
CA ILE A 347 2.29 -10.17 0.32
C ILE A 347 2.24 -10.03 -1.22
N MET A 348 3.08 -10.76 -1.96
CA MET A 348 3.18 -10.67 -3.43
C MET A 348 2.45 -11.81 -4.15
N ALA A 349 1.56 -12.55 -3.48
CA ALA A 349 0.71 -13.53 -4.17
C ALA A 349 -0.14 -12.83 -5.26
N GLY A 350 -0.13 -13.38 -6.47
CA GLY A 350 -0.88 -12.82 -7.62
C GLY A 350 -2.37 -13.13 -7.51
N GLU A 351 -2.68 -14.28 -6.91
CA GLU A 351 -4.01 -14.66 -6.47
C GLU A 351 -4.16 -14.34 -4.99
N TRP A 352 -4.76 -13.20 -4.70
CA TRP A 352 -5.18 -12.91 -3.34
C TRP A 352 -6.49 -13.65 -3.07
N VAL A 353 -6.38 -14.97 -2.80
CA VAL A 353 -7.52 -15.85 -2.63
C VAL A 353 -8.50 -15.27 -1.61
N ARG A 354 -9.70 -14.88 -2.09
CA ARG A 354 -10.82 -14.39 -1.29
C ARG A 354 -11.08 -15.37 -0.15
N GLY A 355 -10.92 -14.93 1.10
CA GLY A 355 -11.14 -15.78 2.27
C GLY A 355 -10.07 -16.86 2.53
N SER A 356 -8.95 -16.89 1.80
CA SER A 356 -7.82 -17.74 2.21
C SER A 356 -7.28 -17.26 3.55
N ASN A 357 -7.12 -18.20 4.47
CA ASN A 357 -6.33 -17.99 5.67
C ASN A 357 -4.89 -17.79 5.23
N SER A 358 -4.50 -16.53 5.00
CA SER A 358 -3.10 -16.21 4.82
C SER A 358 -2.39 -16.39 6.15
N SER A 359 -1.92 -17.60 6.41
CA SER A 359 -1.33 -17.99 7.68
C SER A 359 -0.08 -17.16 8.02
N GLU A 360 0.50 -16.45 7.04
CA GLU A 360 1.61 -15.54 7.28
C GLU A 360 1.62 -14.36 6.29
N LEU A 361 1.13 -13.18 6.70
CA LEU A 361 1.39 -11.90 6.03
C LEU A 361 2.90 -11.59 6.04
N SER A 362 3.62 -12.25 5.15
CA SER A 362 5.05 -12.28 5.05
C SER A 362 5.46 -12.14 3.60
N TRP A 363 6.60 -11.51 3.38
CA TRP A 363 7.28 -11.51 2.09
C TRP A 363 7.88 -12.90 1.83
N SER A 364 7.74 -13.39 0.59
CA SER A 364 8.32 -14.66 0.18
C SER A 364 9.85 -14.56 0.07
N PRO A 365 10.56 -15.71 0.03
CA PRO A 365 11.96 -15.73 -0.36
C PRO A 365 12.23 -15.09 -1.73
N CYS A 366 11.29 -15.19 -2.68
CA CYS A 366 11.42 -14.59 -4.01
C CYS A 366 11.33 -13.06 -3.94
N SER A 367 10.34 -12.50 -3.26
CA SER A 367 10.23 -11.04 -3.06
C SER A 367 11.48 -10.47 -2.38
N ARG A 368 12.06 -11.20 -1.41
CA ARG A 368 13.32 -10.83 -0.76
C ARG A 368 14.49 -10.79 -1.75
N LEU A 369 14.62 -11.79 -2.62
CA LEU A 369 15.71 -11.88 -3.59
C LEU A 369 15.57 -10.81 -4.68
N GLU A 370 14.37 -10.57 -5.17
CA GLU A 370 14.08 -9.55 -6.17
C GLU A 370 14.34 -8.14 -5.63
N LEU A 371 13.94 -7.84 -4.39
CA LEU A 371 14.30 -6.59 -3.73
C LEU A 371 15.82 -6.43 -3.60
N GLN A 372 16.54 -7.50 -3.22
CA GLN A 372 18.01 -7.47 -3.17
C GLN A 372 18.63 -7.13 -4.53
N GLN A 373 18.04 -7.65 -5.61
CA GLN A 373 18.50 -7.38 -6.96
C GLN A 373 18.20 -5.92 -7.36
N PHE A 374 16.98 -5.44 -7.09
CA PHE A 374 16.58 -4.07 -7.35
C PHE A 374 17.45 -3.04 -6.59
N LEU A 375 17.79 -3.30 -5.33
CA LEU A 375 18.64 -2.40 -4.55
C LEU A 375 20.13 -2.40 -4.99
N ARG A 376 20.52 -3.34 -5.86
CA ARG A 376 21.88 -3.46 -6.41
C ARG A 376 22.02 -2.90 -7.82
N SER A 377 20.92 -2.77 -8.56
CA SER A 377 20.88 -2.06 -9.85
C SER A 377 20.99 -0.57 -9.65
#